data_AF-A0A0K9PV76-F1
#
_entry.id   AF-A0A0K9PV76-F1
#
_cell.length_a   1.000
_cell.length_b   1.000
_cell.length_c   1.000
_cell.angle_alpha   90.00
_cell.angle_beta   90.00
_cell.angle_gamma   90.00
#
_symmetry.space_group_name_H-M   'P 1'
#
loop_
_entity.id
_entity.type
_entity.pdbx_description
1 polymer ?
#
loop_
_entity_poly.entity_id
_entity_poly.type
_entity_poly.pdbx_seq_one_letter_code
_entity_poly.pdbx_strand_id
1 'polypeptide(L)' 'MHVPFLTRRTKSKFVIAKKGNVAETIYRFIRHEFVPIQYGGLSRPGDLQATKTGIGVHSERW' A
#
# COMPACT_ATOMS: atom_id res chain seq x y z
N MET A 1 -19.19 -9.21 6.64
CA MET A 1 -18.07 -9.96 6.00
C MET A 1 -18.06 -11.37 6.56
N HIS A 2 -18.60 -12.34 5.82
CA HIS A 2 -18.49 -13.75 6.19
C HIS A 2 -17.42 -14.40 5.31
N VAL A 3 -16.25 -14.64 5.88
CA VAL A 3 -15.11 -15.28 5.20
C VAL A 3 -14.98 -16.70 5.78
N PRO A 4 -15.51 -17.72 5.09
CA PRO A 4 -15.72 -19.05 5.67
C PRO A 4 -14.41 -19.82 5.93
N PHE A 5 -13.31 -19.44 5.28
CA PHE A 5 -12.02 -20.11 5.43
C PHE A 5 -11.04 -19.40 6.39
N LEU A 6 -11.44 -18.25 6.96
CA LEU A 6 -10.57 -17.48 7.85
C LEU A 6 -10.91 -17.74 9.33
N THR A 7 -9.88 -18.06 10.12
CA THR A 7 -9.99 -18.20 11.58
C THR A 7 -10.26 -16.85 12.26
N ARG A 8 -10.73 -16.88 13.52
CA ARG A 8 -10.88 -15.66 14.34
C ARG A 8 -9.55 -14.89 14.47
N ARG A 9 -8.42 -15.60 14.58
CA ARG A 9 -7.08 -15.01 14.70
C ARG A 9 -6.68 -14.26 13.43
N THR A 10 -7.01 -14.80 12.25
CA THR A 10 -6.74 -14.11 10.98
C THR A 10 -7.71 -12.95 10.78
N LYS A 11 -9.00 -13.14 11.10
CA LYS A 11 -10.03 -12.08 11.03
C LYS A 11 -9.67 -10.86 11.89
N SER A 12 -9.01 -11.04 13.04
CA SER A 12 -8.60 -9.93 13.90
C SER A 12 -7.43 -9.09 13.37
N LYS A 13 -6.82 -9.50 12.25
CA LYS A 13 -5.74 -8.74 11.58
C LYS A 13 -6.27 -7.79 10.51
N PHE A 14 -7.56 -7.88 10.16
CA PHE A 14 -8.18 -6.98 9.20
C PHE A 14 -8.58 -5.67 9.87
N VAL A 15 -8.36 -4.57 9.16
CA VAL A 15 -8.84 -3.23 9.53
C VAL A 15 -9.83 -2.80 8.44
N ILE A 16 -11.02 -2.34 8.84
CA ILE A 16 -12.07 -1.89 7.93
C ILE A 16 -12.25 -0.39 8.12
N ALA A 17 -12.02 0.38 7.07
CA ALA A 17 -12.19 1.83 7.08
C ALA A 17 -13.57 2.24 6.55
N LYS A 18 -14.11 3.35 7.06
CA LYS A 18 -15.30 3.99 6.48
C LYS A 18 -14.93 4.67 5.15
N LYS A 19 -15.87 4.72 4.21
CA LYS A 19 -15.75 5.48 2.95
C LYS A 19 -15.55 6.97 3.29
N GLY A 20 -14.31 7.44 3.22
CA GLY A 20 -13.90 8.79 3.65
C GLY A 20 -12.62 8.80 4.50
N ASN A 21 -12.39 7.75 5.30
CA ASN A 21 -11.26 7.68 6.23
C ASN A 21 -10.19 6.66 5.79
N VAL A 22 -10.23 6.24 4.53
CA VAL A 22 -9.34 5.20 4.00
C VAL A 22 -7.87 5.63 4.10
N ALA A 23 -7.53 6.83 3.64
CA ALA A 23 -6.16 7.34 3.67
C ALA A 23 -5.62 7.43 5.10
N GLU A 24 -6.35 8.09 6.00
CA GLU A 24 -6.03 8.20 7.43
C GLU A 24 -5.83 6.82 8.07
N THR A 25 -6.70 5.86 7.76
CA THR A 25 -6.60 4.50 8.30
C THR A 25 -5.35 3.79 7.81
N ILE A 26 -4.99 3.93 6.53
CA ILE A 26 -3.80 3.29 5.95
C ILE A 26 -2.51 3.89 6.53
N TYR A 27 -2.46 5.22 6.70
CA TYR A 27 -1.26 5.92 7.20
C TYR A 27 -0.83 5.50 8.61
N ARG A 28 -1.74 4.93 9.40
CA ARG A 28 -1.42 4.36 10.72
C ARG A 28 -0.49 3.13 10.65
N PHE A 29 -0.37 2.51 9.49
CA PHE A 29 0.38 1.27 9.30
C PHE A 29 1.49 1.39 8.25
N ILE A 30 1.35 2.30 7.29
CA ILE A 30 2.24 2.44 6.14
C ILE A 30 2.54 3.92 5.93
N ARG A 31 3.81 4.29 5.70
CA ARG A 31 4.17 5.67 5.38
C ARG A 31 3.58 6.10 4.03
N HIS A 32 3.14 7.35 3.93
CA HIS A 32 2.39 7.88 2.79
C HIS A 32 3.09 7.74 1.43
N GLU A 33 4.43 7.77 1.38
CA GLU A 33 5.23 7.55 0.16
C GLU A 33 5.14 6.14 -0.41
N PHE A 34 4.74 5.15 0.40
CA PHE A 34 4.56 3.77 -0.04
C PHE A 34 3.09 3.43 -0.33
N VAL A 35 2.17 4.38 -0.10
CA VAL A 35 0.75 4.21 -0.36
C VAL A 35 0.44 4.75 -1.77
N PRO A 36 -0.27 4.00 -2.63
CA PRO A 36 -0.69 4.50 -3.94
C PRO A 36 -1.56 5.76 -3.87
N ILE A 37 -1.44 6.64 -4.86
CA ILE A 37 -2.23 7.88 -4.97
C ILE A 37 -3.75 7.62 -4.95
N GLN A 38 -4.22 6.52 -5.54
CA GLN A 38 -5.64 6.15 -5.53
C GLN A 38 -6.22 5.88 -4.13
N TYR A 39 -5.35 5.62 -3.14
CA TYR A 39 -5.72 5.44 -1.74
C TYR A 39 -5.34 6.64 -0.87
N GLY A 40 -4.96 7.76 -1.50
CA GLY A 40 -4.56 9.01 -0.87
C GLY A 40 -3.05 9.17 -0.67
N GLY A 41 -2.21 8.18 -0.99
CA GLY A 41 -0.75 8.29 -0.77
C GLY A 41 0.01 9.06 -1.85
N LEU A 42 1.34 8.95 -1.84
CA LEU A 42 2.23 9.62 -2.80
C LEU A 42 2.88 8.67 -3.82
N SER A 43 2.69 7.36 -3.70
CA SER A 43 3.32 6.39 -4.59
C SER A 43 2.63 6.35 -5.96
N ARG A 44 3.44 6.43 -7.02
CA ARG A 44 3.04 6.24 -8.42
C ARG A 44 3.38 4.82 -8.89
N PRO A 45 2.71 4.32 -9.95
CA PRO A 45 3.11 3.08 -10.60
C PRO A 45 4.59 3.14 -11.02
N GLY A 46 5.41 2.24 -10.46
CA GLY A 46 6.87 2.19 -10.70
C GLY A 46 7.73 2.56 -9.48
N ASP A 47 7.25 3.44 -8.60
CA ASP A 47 8.04 3.91 -7.43
C ASP A 47 8.33 2.78 -6.44
N LEU A 48 7.37 1.87 -6.25
CA LEU A 48 7.52 0.71 -5.38
C LEU A 48 8.59 -0.28 -5.88
N GLN A 49 8.86 -0.32 -7.19
CA GLN A 49 9.88 -1.19 -7.77
C GLN A 49 11.29 -0.59 -7.65
N ALA A 50 11.40 0.74 -7.72
CA ALA A 50 12.67 1.45 -7.56
C ALA A 50 13.32 1.23 -6.19
N THR A 51 12.55 0.86 -5.17
CA THR A 51 13.08 0.59 -3.81
C THR A 51 13.55 -0.85 -3.59
N LYS A 52 13.20 -1.79 -4.50
CA LYS A 52 13.61 -3.20 -4.40
C LYS A 52 14.87 -3.51 -5.20
N THR A 53 15.29 -2.61 -6.06
CA THR A 53 16.50 -2.80 -6.83
C THR A 53 17.30 -1.51 -6.70
N GLY A 54 18.43 -1.58 -6.01
CA GLY A 54 19.44 -0.53 -5.99
C GLY A 54 20.11 -0.35 -7.36
N ILE A 55 19.33 -0.32 -8.44
CA ILE A 55 19.76 0.09 -9.76
C ILE A 55 19.02 1.37 -10.07
N GLY A 56 19.73 2.48 -9.98
CA GLY A 56 19.35 3.66 -10.72
C GLY A 56 19.26 3.23 -12.18
N VAL A 57 18.07 3.38 -12.77
CA VAL A 57 17.91 3.20 -14.20
C VAL A 57 18.62 4.39 -14.84
N HIS A 58 19.93 4.23 -15.08
CA HIS A 58 20.69 5.15 -15.91
C HIS A 58 20.20 4.89 -17.34
N SER A 59 19.33 5.76 -17.83
CA SER A 59 18.91 5.73 -19.22
C SER A 59 20.10 6.18 -20.08
N GLU A 60 20.96 5.25 -20.47
CA GLU A 60 21.90 5.50 -21.56
C GLU A 60 21.23 5.17 -22.89
N ARG A 61 20.81 6.27 -23.52
CA ARG A 61 20.59 6.40 -24.96
C ARG A 61 21.90 6.04 -25.68
N TRP A 62 21.91 4.92 -26.40
CA TRP A 62 22.59 4.69 -27.69
C TRP A 62 21.86 3.57 -28.43
#